data_AF-A0A2V6WPM5-F1
#
_entry.id   AF-A0A2V6WPM5-F1
#
_cell.length_a   1.000
_cell.length_b   1.000
_cell.length_c   1.000
_cell.angle_alpha   90.00
_cell.angle_beta   90.00
_cell.angle_gamma   90.00
#
_symmetry.space_group_name_H-M   'P 1'
#
loop_
_entity.id
_entity.type
_entity.pdbx_description
1 polymer ?
#
loop_
_entity_poly.entity_id
_entity_poly.type
_entity_poly.pdbx_seq_one_letter_code
_entity_poly.pdbx_strand_id
1 'polypeptide(L)'
;MADAVTSDVETLATQISEGSIRALGRGLTWVESGGPRAEALSARMFPNTGRAQVVGLTGAPGSGKSTLARTLALVARARGRTVGIVAVDPSS
;
A
#
# COMPACT_ATOMS: atom_id res chain seq x y z
N MET A 1 6.21 -0.49 -27.69
CA MET A 1 5.22 -0.80 -26.63
C MET A 1 5.89 -1.03 -25.27
N ALA A 2 7.01 -1.75 -25.21
CA ALA A 2 7.82 -1.90 -23.99
C ALA A 2 8.29 -0.53 -23.42
N ASP A 3 8.78 0.38 -24.26
CA ASP A 3 9.29 1.69 -23.80
C ASP A 3 8.23 2.57 -23.13
N ALA A 4 6.99 2.55 -23.64
CA ALA A 4 5.87 3.30 -23.05
C ALA A 4 5.42 2.69 -21.71
N VAL A 5 5.48 1.36 -21.58
CA VAL A 5 5.19 0.69 -20.30
C VAL A 5 6.24 1.06 -19.25
N THR A 6 7.52 1.11 -19.64
CA THR A 6 8.62 1.50 -18.74
C THR A 6 8.49 2.95 -18.28
N SER A 7 8.19 3.90 -19.18
CA SER A 7 8.03 5.32 -18.80
C SER A 7 6.83 5.55 -17.88
N ASP A 8 5.73 4.83 -18.12
CA ASP A 8 4.53 4.91 -17.28
C ASP A 8 4.82 4.39 -15.86
N VAL A 9 5.54 3.27 -15.76
CA VAL A 9 5.94 2.66 -14.48
C VAL A 9 6.86 3.59 -13.69
N GLU A 10 7.88 4.16 -14.32
CA GLU A 10 8.83 5.06 -13.63
C GLU A 10 8.13 6.33 -13.12
N THR A 11 7.25 6.91 -13.94
CA THR A 11 6.46 8.09 -13.56
C THR A 11 5.57 7.76 -12.36
N LEU A 12 4.88 6.62 -12.38
CA LEU A 12 3.99 6.23 -11.30
C LEU A 12 4.75 5.91 -10.01
N ALA A 13 5.88 5.19 -10.10
CA ALA A 13 6.72 4.85 -8.95
C ALA A 13 7.31 6.11 -8.28
N THR A 14 7.69 7.11 -9.07
CA THR A 14 8.18 8.40 -8.57
C THR A 14 7.08 9.10 -7.78
N GLN A 15 5.89 9.25 -8.36
CA GLN A 15 4.76 9.91 -7.70
C GLN A 15 4.34 9.19 -6.40
N ILE A 16 4.38 7.85 -6.38
CA ILE A 16 4.12 7.07 -5.16
C ILE A 16 5.18 7.37 -4.09
N SER A 17 6.46 7.41 -4.48
CA SER A 17 7.57 7.69 -3.56
C SER A 17 7.52 9.11 -2.97
N GLU A 18 6.96 10.06 -3.72
CA GLU A 18 6.68 11.44 -3.28
C GLU A 18 5.43 11.56 -2.40
N GLY A 19 4.69 10.47 -2.17
CA GLY A 19 3.52 10.43 -1.29
C GLY A 19 2.20 10.77 -1.98
N SER A 20 2.11 10.72 -3.31
CA SER A 20 0.85 10.95 -4.02
C SER A 20 -0.16 9.84 -3.76
N ILE A 21 -1.21 10.15 -2.99
CA ILE A 21 -2.30 9.22 -2.68
C ILE A 21 -3.03 8.76 -3.94
N ARG A 22 -3.19 9.64 -4.94
CA ARG A 22 -3.81 9.29 -6.23
C ARG A 22 -2.95 8.29 -7.01
N ALA A 23 -1.64 8.48 -7.02
CA ALA A 23 -0.71 7.56 -7.68
C ALA A 23 -0.70 6.20 -6.97
N LEU A 24 -0.71 6.19 -5.63
CA LEU A 24 -0.81 4.96 -4.84
C LEU A 24 -2.08 4.17 -5.16
N GLY A 25 -3.24 4.83 -5.24
CA GLY A 25 -4.49 4.17 -5.64
C GLY A 25 -4.42 3.53 -7.02
N ARG A 26 -3.86 4.25 -8.01
CA ARG A 26 -3.64 3.69 -9.37
C ARG A 26 -2.68 2.51 -9.35
N GLY A 27 -1.61 2.59 -8.57
CA GLY A 27 -0.65 1.48 -8.40
C GLY A 27 -1.30 0.25 -7.79
N LEU A 28 -2.15 0.43 -6.78
CA LEU A 28 -2.91 -0.68 -6.18
C LEU A 28 -3.85 -1.33 -7.20
N THR A 29 -4.58 -0.53 -7.99
CA THR A 29 -5.41 -1.06 -9.09
C THR A 29 -4.61 -1.87 -10.10
N TRP A 30 -3.40 -1.45 -10.45
CA TRP A 30 -2.53 -2.24 -11.33
C TRP A 30 -2.14 -3.56 -10.68
N VAL A 31 -1.73 -3.55 -9.42
CA VAL A 31 -1.38 -4.77 -8.67
C VAL A 31 -2.56 -5.74 -8.58
N GLU A 32 -3.76 -5.25 -8.31
CA GLU A 32 -4.99 -6.05 -8.26
C GLU A 32 -5.37 -6.63 -9.62
N SER A 33 -5.13 -5.89 -10.71
CA SER A 33 -5.42 -6.33 -12.08
C SER A 33 -4.36 -7.31 -12.63
N GLY A 34 -3.16 -7.32 -12.05
CA GLY A 34 -2.03 -8.13 -12.50
C GLY A 34 -1.41 -7.68 -13.84
N GLY A 35 -0.61 -8.57 -14.43
CA GLY A 35 0.02 -8.39 -15.73
C GLY A 35 1.34 -7.57 -15.72
N PRO A 36 1.91 -7.27 -16.91
CA PRO A 36 3.29 -6.76 -17.02
C PRO A 36 3.53 -5.43 -16.30
N ARG A 37 2.53 -4.54 -16.27
CA ARG A 37 2.61 -3.26 -15.54
C ARG A 37 2.69 -3.46 -14.03
N ALA A 38 1.96 -4.44 -13.48
CA ALA A 38 1.97 -4.76 -12.06
C ALA A 38 3.32 -5.36 -11.63
N GLU A 39 3.83 -6.30 -12.42
CA GLU A 39 5.14 -6.94 -12.20
C GLU A 39 6.27 -5.91 -12.25
N ALA A 40 6.29 -5.07 -13.29
CA ALA A 40 7.30 -4.02 -13.44
C ALA A 40 7.24 -2.99 -12.31
N LEU A 41 6.05 -2.52 -11.92
CA LEU A 41 5.88 -1.59 -10.80
C LEU A 41 6.35 -2.21 -9.48
N SER A 42 5.99 -3.47 -9.22
CA SER A 42 6.39 -4.18 -8.01
C SER A 42 7.91 -4.35 -7.92
N ALA A 43 8.54 -4.79 -9.02
CA ALA A 43 10.00 -4.92 -9.11
C ALA A 43 10.70 -3.57 -8.90
N ARG A 44 10.18 -2.51 -9.53
CA ARG A 44 10.74 -1.15 -9.40
C ARG A 44 10.65 -0.61 -7.97
N MET A 45 9.58 -0.93 -7.26
CA MET A 45 9.31 -0.43 -5.91
C MET A 45 9.96 -1.27 -4.81
N PHE A 46 10.24 -2.55 -5.07
CA PHE A 46 10.78 -3.51 -4.11
C PHE A 46 11.99 -2.98 -3.29
N PRO A 47 13.01 -2.30 -3.87
CA PRO A 47 14.15 -1.77 -3.12
C PRO A 47 13.81 -0.73 -2.05
N ASN A 48 12.64 -0.10 -2.15
CA ASN A 48 12.18 0.93 -1.22
C ASN A 48 11.33 0.35 -0.07
N THR A 49 11.06 -0.96 -0.08
CA THR A 49 10.22 -1.65 0.91
C THR A 49 11.01 -2.15 2.12
N GLY A 50 10.35 -2.82 3.08
CA GLY A 50 11.00 -3.42 4.26
C GLY A 50 11.37 -2.43 5.39
N ARG A 51 11.05 -1.15 5.22
CA ARG A 51 11.37 -0.08 6.19
C ARG A 51 10.22 0.24 7.16
N ALA A 52 9.08 -0.42 7.01
CA ALA A 52 7.89 -0.20 7.83
C ALA A 52 7.70 -1.32 8.85
N GLN A 53 7.23 -0.97 10.06
CA GLN A 53 6.77 -1.96 11.02
C GLN A 53 5.39 -2.48 10.59
N VAL A 54 5.26 -3.81 10.44
CA VAL A 54 4.00 -4.48 10.08
C VAL A 54 3.41 -5.15 11.32
N VAL A 55 2.13 -4.88 11.59
CA VAL A 55 1.40 -5.43 12.75
C VAL A 55 0.11 -6.06 12.25
N GLY A 56 -0.08 -7.35 12.51
CA GLY A 56 -1.33 -8.06 12.23
C GLY A 56 -2.35 -7.86 13.35
N LEU A 57 -3.59 -7.54 13.00
CA LEU A 57 -4.71 -7.43 13.94
C LEU A 57 -5.77 -8.47 13.59
N THR A 58 -6.11 -9.34 14.54
CA THR A 58 -7.13 -10.39 14.39
C THR A 58 -8.04 -10.44 15.61
N GLY A 59 -9.15 -11.17 15.52
CA GLY A 59 -10.16 -11.29 16.58
C GLY A 59 -11.58 -11.51 16.03
N ALA A 60 -12.46 -12.06 16.86
CA ALA A 60 -13.85 -12.38 16.49
C ALA A 60 -14.65 -11.13 16.04
N PRO A 61 -15.74 -11.29 15.26
CA PRO A 61 -16.68 -10.20 14.98
C PRO A 61 -17.13 -9.53 16.29
N GLY A 62 -17.21 -8.19 16.30
CA GLY A 62 -17.59 -7.44 17.50
C GLY A 62 -16.50 -7.26 18.57
N SER A 63 -15.31 -7.87 18.44
CA SER A 63 -14.23 -7.76 19.45
C SER A 63 -13.55 -6.37 19.55
N GLY A 64 -14.04 -5.37 18.82
CA GLY A 64 -13.49 -4.01 18.85
C GLY A 64 -12.22 -3.80 18.00
N LYS A 65 -11.88 -4.71 17.07
CA LYS A 65 -10.70 -4.59 16.18
C LYS A 65 -10.60 -3.22 15.49
N SER A 66 -11.71 -2.72 14.93
CA SER A 66 -11.73 -1.44 14.21
C SER A 66 -11.45 -0.27 15.16
N THR A 67 -11.95 -0.34 16.40
CA THR A 67 -11.65 0.64 17.45
C THR A 67 -10.18 0.60 17.82
N LEU A 68 -9.60 -0.60 18.00
CA LEU A 68 -8.18 -0.76 18.28
C LEU A 68 -7.31 -0.24 17.14
N ALA A 69 -7.60 -0.63 15.90
CA ALA A 69 -6.88 -0.18 14.71
C ALA A 69 -6.90 1.35 14.58
N ARG A 70 -8.07 1.97 14.79
CA ARG A 70 -8.23 3.43 14.82
C ARG A 70 -7.36 4.08 15.88
N THR A 71 -7.42 3.59 17.12
CA THR A 71 -6.65 4.17 18.22
C THR A 71 -5.14 4.03 18.01
N LEU A 72 -4.69 2.87 17.54
CA LEU A 72 -3.27 2.65 17.18
C LEU A 72 -2.82 3.63 16.10
N ALA A 73 -3.63 3.84 15.06
CA ALA A 73 -3.33 4.80 14.01
C ALA A 73 -3.22 6.22 14.57
N LEU A 74 -4.17 6.66 15.40
CA LEU A 74 -4.14 7.98 16.03
C LEU A 74 -2.87 8.20 16.88
N VAL A 75 -2.50 7.22 17.70
CA VAL A 75 -1.28 7.28 18.53
C VAL A 75 -0.02 7.34 17.66
N ALA A 76 0.06 6.55 16.59
CA ALA A 76 1.20 6.57 15.68
C ALA A 76 1.31 7.92 14.94
N ARG A 77 0.18 8.48 14.48
CA ARG A 77 0.14 9.81 13.85
C ARG A 77 0.54 10.91 14.82
N ALA A 78 0.09 10.86 16.07
CA ALA A 78 0.49 11.81 17.13
C ALA A 78 2.00 11.78 17.42
N ARG A 79 2.67 10.66 17.11
CA ARG A 79 4.13 10.50 17.19
C ARG A 79 4.85 10.85 15.88
N GLY A 80 4.18 11.50 14.94
CA GLY A 80 4.76 11.93 13.66
C GLY A 80 5.01 10.81 12.64
N ARG A 81 4.46 9.61 12.84
CA ARG A 81 4.62 8.49 11.91
C ARG A 81 3.55 8.52 10.82
N THR A 82 3.87 7.98 9.64
CA THR A 82 2.88 7.63 8.62
C THR A 82 2.26 6.26 8.93
N VAL A 83 1.01 6.05 8.53
CA VAL A 83 0.25 4.83 8.81
C VAL A 83 -0.51 4.42 7.56
N GLY A 84 -0.37 3.16 7.15
CA GLY A 84 -1.24 2.49 6.19
C GLY A 84 -2.03 1.39 6.90
N ILE A 85 -3.30 1.22 6.54
CA ILE A 85 -4.16 0.15 7.05
C ILE A 85 -4.64 -0.65 5.85
N VAL A 86 -4.36 -1.96 5.84
CA VAL A 86 -4.82 -2.90 4.82
C VAL A 86 -5.80 -3.85 5.49
N ALA A 87 -7.03 -3.87 5.00
CA ALA A 87 -8.03 -4.85 5.43
C ALA A 87 -7.92 -6.09 4.54
N VAL A 88 -7.88 -7.27 5.17
CA VAL A 88 -7.91 -8.55 4.46
C VAL A 88 -9.23 -9.21 4.80
N ASP A 89 -10.07 -9.43 3.79
CA ASP A 89 -11.30 -10.20 3.91
C ASP A 89 -11.10 -11.54 3.20
N PRO A 90 -11.04 -12.67 3.92
CA PRO A 90 -10.83 -13.99 3.31
C PRO A 90 -12.03 -14.47 2.49
N SER A 91 -13.16 -13.74 2.46
CA SER A 91 -14.30 -14.12 1.63
C SER A 91 -13.98 -13.97 0.14
N SER A 92 -13.87 -15.10 -0.55
CA SER A 92 -14.19 -15.26 -1.97
C SER A 92 -15.20 -16.38 -2.12
#